data_AF-A0A2H5XAW0-F1
#
_entry.id   AF-A0A2H5XAW0-F1
#
_cell.length_a   1.000
_cell.length_b   1.000
_cell.length_c   1.000
_cell.angle_alpha   90.00
_cell.angle_beta   90.00
_cell.angle_gamma   90.00
#
_symmetry.space_group_name_H-M   'P 1'
#
loop_
_entity.id
_entity.type
_entity.pdbx_description
1 polymer ?
#
loop_
_entity_poly.entity_id
_entity_poly.type
_entity_poly.pdbx_seq_one_letter_code
_entity_poly.pdbx_strand_id
1 'polypeptide(L)'
;MPFKGMVEGVLDTDPNFLNFGSVVSGQVKVLTFRVVNRSGKPVKLRLASHPPFVETVPINPNVTVWQGRLKVPSNPSLSQVLSGKIVFTTNLPLQPLLEVPFFAAVEGSKALSATRQGEAKGSEAYAKRR
;
A
#
# COMPACT_ATOMS: atom_id res chain seq x y z
N MET A 1 1.31 33.24 -10.02
CA MET A 1 1.17 31.82 -9.60
C MET A 1 -0.28 31.43 -9.82
N PRO A 2 -0.63 30.39 -10.58
CA PRO A 2 -2.04 30.00 -10.69
C PRO A 2 -2.44 29.30 -9.39
N PHE A 3 -3.36 29.89 -8.64
CA PHE A 3 -4.06 29.19 -7.59
C PHE A 3 -4.80 28.03 -8.26
N LYS A 4 -4.41 26.78 -7.93
CA LYS A 4 -5.21 25.60 -8.28
C LYS A 4 -6.56 25.82 -7.61
N GLY A 5 -7.55 26.27 -8.38
CA GLY A 5 -8.88 26.59 -7.88
C GLY A 5 -9.35 25.44 -7.00
N MET A 6 -9.52 25.72 -5.70
CA MET A 6 -10.22 24.80 -4.82
C MET A 6 -11.63 24.69 -5.38
N VAL A 7 -11.95 23.56 -6.00
CA VAL A 7 -13.31 23.30 -6.43
C VAL A 7 -14.12 23.10 -5.14
N GLU A 8 -14.80 24.18 -4.72
CA GLU A 8 -15.79 24.11 -3.65
C GLU A 8 -16.90 23.13 -4.08
N GLY A 9 -17.40 22.32 -3.15
CA GLY A 9 -18.45 21.34 -3.47
C GLY A 9 -18.02 19.88 -3.57
N VAL A 10 -16.73 19.55 -3.39
CA VAL A 10 -16.18 18.21 -3.66
C VAL A 10 -15.60 17.56 -2.38
N LEU A 11 -15.61 16.23 -2.34
CA LEU A 11 -14.87 15.40 -1.39
C LEU A 11 -13.49 15.12 -1.93
N ASP A 12 -12.51 15.29 -1.06
CA ASP A 12 -11.10 15.07 -1.35
C ASP A 12 -10.53 14.05 -0.38
N THR A 13 -9.37 13.46 -0.67
CA THR A 13 -8.66 12.62 0.30
C THR A 13 -7.27 13.17 0.58
N ASP A 14 -6.87 13.08 1.84
CA ASP A 14 -5.54 13.45 2.28
C ASP A 14 -4.86 12.24 2.94
N PRO A 15 -3.87 11.62 2.28
CA PRO A 15 -3.35 11.93 0.94
C PRO A 15 -4.31 11.54 -0.21
N ASN A 16 -4.09 12.09 -1.41
CA ASN A 16 -4.88 11.81 -2.64
C ASN A 16 -4.75 10.36 -3.15
N PHE A 17 -3.72 9.65 -2.71
CA PHE A 17 -3.46 8.26 -3.01
C PHE A 17 -2.70 7.64 -1.85
N LEU A 18 -2.88 6.33 -1.65
CA LEU A 18 -2.14 5.60 -0.61
C LEU A 18 -0.89 4.98 -1.23
N ASN A 19 0.28 5.47 -0.81
CA ASN A 19 1.54 4.87 -1.20
C ASN A 19 2.11 4.03 -0.06
N PHE A 20 1.95 2.72 -0.17
CA PHE A 20 2.52 1.77 0.78
C PHE A 20 4.03 1.59 0.59
N GLY A 21 4.64 2.13 -0.47
CA GLY A 21 6.07 2.02 -0.73
C GLY A 21 6.52 0.57 -0.93
N SER A 22 7.78 0.29 -0.58
CA SER A 22 8.29 -1.09 -0.59
C SER A 22 7.78 -1.88 0.62
N VAL A 23 7.29 -3.09 0.37
CA VAL A 23 6.75 -4.04 1.35
C VAL A 23 7.27 -5.44 1.08
N VAL A 24 7.62 -6.16 2.14
CA VAL A 24 8.09 -7.55 2.01
C VAL A 24 6.89 -8.50 1.93
N SER A 25 7.02 -9.55 1.12
CA SER A 25 6.00 -10.61 1.03
C SER A 25 5.60 -11.15 2.40
N GLY A 26 4.30 -11.29 2.64
CA GLY A 26 3.76 -11.79 3.92
C GLY A 26 3.70 -10.75 5.05
N GLN A 27 4.18 -9.52 4.84
CA GLN A 27 3.97 -8.44 5.81
C GLN A 27 2.62 -7.74 5.61
N VAL A 28 2.13 -7.16 6.70
CA VAL A 28 0.97 -6.26 6.70
C VAL A 28 1.47 -4.84 6.90
N LYS A 29 1.06 -3.92 6.03
CA LYS A 29 1.37 -2.49 6.17
C LYS A 29 0.09 -1.69 6.30
N VAL A 30 0.11 -0.72 7.20
CA VAL A 30 -1.06 0.08 7.55
C VAL A 30 -0.79 1.53 7.22
N LEU A 31 -1.73 2.18 6.53
CA LEU A 31 -1.74 3.61 6.31
C LEU A 31 -3.10 4.19 6.68
N THR A 32 -3.07 5.40 7.21
CA THR A 32 -4.28 6.16 7.54
C THR A 32 -4.43 7.27 6.53
N PHE A 33 -5.67 7.53 6.13
CA PHE A 33 -6.01 8.66 5.28
C PHE A 33 -7.31 9.30 5.78
N ARG A 34 -7.48 10.57 5.44
CA ARG A 34 -8.66 11.33 5.81
C ARG A 34 -9.44 11.71 4.57
N VAL A 35 -10.76 11.58 4.62
CA VAL A 35 -11.62 12.19 3.61
C VAL A 35 -11.95 13.62 4.07
N VAL A 36 -11.59 14.60 3.27
CA VAL A 36 -11.83 16.02 3.52
C VAL A 36 -13.11 16.42 2.81
N ASN A 37 -14.13 16.79 3.59
CA ASN A 37 -15.39 17.27 3.06
C ASN A 37 -15.33 18.78 2.81
N ARG A 38 -15.22 19.20 1.54
CA ARG A 38 -15.31 20.61 1.12
C ARG A 38 -16.66 20.95 0.49
N SER A 39 -17.66 20.08 0.63
CA SER A 39 -18.98 20.30 0.04
C SER A 39 -19.88 21.24 0.84
N GLY A 40 -19.50 21.58 2.08
CA GLY A 40 -20.31 22.37 3.01
C GLY A 40 -21.58 21.65 3.50
N LYS A 41 -21.84 20.42 3.05
CA LYS A 41 -23.01 19.59 3.41
C LYS A 41 -22.58 18.36 4.21
N PRO A 42 -23.44 17.80 5.07
CA PRO A 42 -23.13 16.54 5.75
C PRO A 42 -22.99 15.39 4.74
N VAL A 43 -21.83 14.75 4.73
CA VAL A 43 -21.53 13.63 3.85
C VAL A 43 -21.63 12.30 4.60
N LYS A 44 -22.29 11.34 3.99
CA LYS A 44 -22.31 9.93 4.39
C LYS A 44 -21.43 9.15 3.42
N LEU A 45 -20.36 8.54 3.94
CA LEU A 45 -19.47 7.66 3.19
C LEU A 45 -19.80 6.20 3.52
N ARG A 46 -19.84 5.36 2.49
CA ARG A 46 -19.94 3.91 2.65
C ARG A 46 -18.93 3.22 1.75
N LEU A 47 -18.15 2.30 2.32
CA LEU A 47 -17.22 1.49 1.56
C LEU A 47 -18.01 0.63 0.56
N ALA A 48 -17.74 0.79 -0.72
CA ALA A 48 -18.42 0.07 -1.79
C ALA A 48 -17.58 -1.11 -2.29
N SER A 49 -16.28 -0.90 -2.51
CA SER A 49 -15.35 -1.95 -2.92
C SER A 49 -13.90 -1.60 -2.60
N HIS A 50 -13.06 -2.63 -2.53
CA HIS A 50 -11.61 -2.52 -2.40
C HIS A 50 -10.96 -3.80 -2.98
N PRO A 51 -9.68 -3.76 -3.38
CA PRO A 51 -9.00 -4.97 -3.86
C PRO A 51 -8.79 -6.01 -2.74
N PRO A 52 -8.59 -7.29 -3.10
CA PRO A 52 -8.55 -8.38 -2.12
C PRO A 52 -7.34 -8.33 -1.17
N PHE A 53 -6.30 -7.57 -1.52
CA PHE A 53 -5.09 -7.36 -0.72
C PHE A 53 -5.14 -6.08 0.12
N VAL A 54 -6.21 -5.30 0.08
CA VAL A 54 -6.39 -4.11 0.92
C VAL A 54 -7.65 -4.27 1.73
N GLU A 55 -7.54 -4.23 3.05
CA GLU A 55 -8.68 -4.10 3.95
C GLU A 55 -8.86 -2.63 4.32
N THR A 56 -10.08 -2.10 4.25
CA THR A 56 -10.35 -0.70 4.56
C THR A 56 -11.35 -0.60 5.71
N VAL A 57 -10.98 0.09 6.79
CA VAL A 57 -11.81 0.21 7.99
C VAL A 57 -11.94 1.66 8.46
N PRO A 58 -13.10 2.09 8.98
CA PRO A 58 -13.24 3.42 9.56
C PRO A 58 -12.55 3.46 10.93
N ILE A 59 -11.71 4.48 11.16
CA ILE A 59 -11.06 4.71 12.47
C ILE A 59 -11.95 5.63 13.33
N ASN A 60 -12.46 6.69 12.72
CA ASN A 60 -13.34 7.64 13.37
C ASN A 60 -14.43 8.10 12.39
N PRO A 61 -15.66 7.59 12.51
CA PRO A 61 -16.74 7.92 11.58
C PRO A 61 -17.15 9.38 11.65
N ASN A 62 -16.94 10.06 12.79
CA ASN A 62 -17.30 11.47 12.98
C ASN A 62 -16.32 12.43 12.29
N VAL A 63 -15.09 11.97 12.01
CA VAL A 63 -14.01 12.80 11.43
C VAL A 63 -13.61 12.31 10.04
N THR A 64 -14.38 11.37 9.47
CA THR A 64 -14.16 10.76 8.15
C THR A 64 -12.73 10.25 7.96
N VAL A 65 -12.15 9.67 9.02
CA VAL A 65 -10.81 9.08 9.02
C VAL A 65 -10.91 7.57 8.77
N TRP A 66 -10.15 7.10 7.79
CA TRP A 66 -10.14 5.72 7.33
C TRP A 66 -8.73 5.13 7.37
N GLN A 67 -8.66 3.82 7.56
CA GLN A 67 -7.43 3.06 7.55
C GLN A 67 -7.43 2.11 6.36
N GLY A 68 -6.39 2.17 5.52
CA GLY A 68 -6.07 1.15 4.53
C GLY A 68 -5.01 0.20 5.08
N ARG A 69 -5.34 -1.08 5.21
CA ARG A 69 -4.43 -2.15 5.62
C ARG A 69 -4.10 -3.00 4.40
N LEU A 70 -2.88 -2.88 3.91
CA LEU A 70 -2.37 -3.71 2.83
C LEU A 70 -1.90 -5.05 3.42
N LYS A 71 -2.56 -6.14 3.04
CA LYS A 71 -2.13 -7.51 3.29
C LYS A 71 -1.39 -8.01 2.04
N VAL A 72 -0.07 -8.07 2.12
CA VAL A 72 0.74 -8.53 1.00
C VAL A 72 0.67 -10.05 0.91
N PRO A 73 0.33 -10.63 -0.26
CA PRO A 73 0.32 -12.08 -0.41
C PRO A 73 1.70 -12.67 -0.09
N SER A 74 1.73 -13.85 0.52
CA SER A 74 2.96 -14.56 0.92
C SER A 74 3.73 -15.18 -0.26
N ASN A 75 3.53 -14.68 -1.48
CA ASN A 75 4.13 -15.20 -2.69
C ASN A 75 4.40 -14.02 -3.63
N PRO A 76 5.67 -13.58 -3.71
CA PRO A 76 6.40 -13.98 -4.91
C PRO A 76 7.92 -14.18 -4.71
N SER A 77 8.48 -15.11 -5.47
CA SER A 77 9.93 -15.22 -5.70
C SER A 77 10.51 -14.03 -6.51
N LEU A 78 9.66 -13.09 -6.94
CA LEU A 78 9.96 -11.98 -7.85
C LEU A 78 9.31 -10.67 -7.38
N SER A 79 10.00 -9.55 -7.48
CA SER A 79 9.41 -8.24 -7.13
C SER A 79 8.23 -7.88 -8.04
N GLN A 80 7.12 -7.40 -7.48
CA GLN A 80 5.90 -7.03 -8.22
C GLN A 80 5.28 -5.73 -7.71
N VAL A 81 4.45 -5.06 -8.51
CA VAL A 81 3.71 -3.86 -8.10
C VAL A 81 2.24 -4.21 -7.90
N LEU A 82 1.70 -3.91 -6.72
CA LEU A 82 0.28 -3.98 -6.42
C LEU A 82 -0.33 -2.58 -6.59
N SER A 83 -1.40 -2.49 -7.38
CA SER A 83 -2.13 -1.24 -7.58
C SER A 83 -3.63 -1.49 -7.66
N GLY A 84 -4.42 -0.51 -7.25
CA GLY A 84 -5.86 -0.57 -7.39
C GLY A 84 -6.54 0.67 -6.83
N LYS A 85 -7.85 0.57 -6.62
CA LYS A 85 -8.69 1.67 -6.11
C LYS A 85 -9.62 1.18 -5.02
N ILE A 86 -9.71 1.93 -3.94
CA ILE A 86 -10.77 1.79 -2.94
C ILE A 86 -11.90 2.72 -3.38
N VAL A 87 -13.13 2.21 -3.41
CA VAL A 87 -14.30 2.98 -3.87
C VAL A 87 -15.27 3.16 -2.71
N PHE A 88 -15.65 4.41 -2.47
CA PHE A 88 -16.71 4.78 -1.54
C PHE A 88 -17.92 5.31 -2.30
N THR A 89 -19.12 4.97 -1.83
CA THR A 89 -20.34 5.66 -2.22
C THR A 89 -20.60 6.83 -1.28
N THR A 90 -21.13 7.91 -1.85
CA THR A 90 -21.44 9.14 -1.13
C THR A 90 -22.87 9.58 -1.43
N ASN A 91 -23.45 10.38 -0.53
CA ASN A 91 -24.76 10.99 -0.72
C ASN A 91 -24.72 12.33 -1.47
N LEU A 92 -23.58 12.73 -2.03
CA LEU A 92 -23.46 13.96 -2.80
C LEU A 92 -23.91 13.74 -4.25
N PRO A 93 -24.84 14.57 -4.77
CA PRO A 93 -25.38 14.38 -6.12
C PRO A 93 -24.34 14.61 -7.23
N LEU A 94 -23.37 15.50 -6.98
CA LEU A 94 -22.30 15.83 -7.93
C LEU A 94 -21.10 14.87 -7.83
N GLN A 95 -21.02 14.07 -6.77
CA GLN A 95 -19.93 13.14 -6.54
C GLN A 95 -20.45 11.90 -5.80
N PRO A 96 -21.23 11.04 -6.48
CA PRO A 96 -21.80 9.84 -5.86
C PRO A 96 -20.73 8.79 -5.49
N LEU A 97 -19.52 8.92 -6.05
CA LEU A 97 -18.40 8.02 -5.83
C LEU A 97 -17.13 8.79 -5.46
N LEU A 98 -16.37 8.25 -4.51
CA LEU A 98 -15.03 8.72 -4.15
C LEU A 98 -14.06 7.55 -4.34
N GLU A 99 -13.07 7.73 -5.23
CA GLU A 99 -12.04 6.74 -5.49
C GLU A 99 -10.73 7.14 -4.80
N VAL A 100 -10.12 6.19 -4.10
CA VAL A 100 -8.80 6.35 -3.48
C VAL A 100 -7.84 5.36 -4.11
N PRO A 101 -6.99 5.80 -5.05
CA PRO A 101 -5.97 4.96 -5.63
C PRO A 101 -4.93 4.54 -4.59
N PHE A 102 -4.33 3.38 -4.77
CA PHE A 102 -3.16 2.98 -3.99
C PHE A 102 -2.14 2.21 -4.82
N PHE A 103 -0.92 2.21 -4.30
CA PHE A 103 0.25 1.57 -4.89
C PHE A 103 1.12 0.96 -3.80
N ALA A 104 1.72 -0.20 -4.11
CA ALA A 104 2.74 -0.84 -3.28
C ALA A 104 3.73 -1.60 -4.16
N ALA A 105 5.02 -1.50 -3.86
CA ALA A 105 6.04 -2.36 -4.44
C ALA A 105 6.28 -3.53 -3.49
N VAL A 106 6.01 -4.74 -3.95
CA VAL A 106 6.32 -5.96 -3.20
C VAL A 106 7.71 -6.41 -3.58
N GLU A 107 8.62 -6.41 -2.62
CA GLU A 107 9.91 -7.06 -2.78
C GLU A 107 9.75 -8.57 -2.58
N GLY A 108 10.15 -9.33 -3.60
CA GLY A 108 10.26 -10.77 -3.46
C GLY A 108 11.33 -11.10 -2.43
N SER A 109 11.09 -12.12 -1.60
CA SER A 109 12.14 -12.64 -0.74
C SER A 109 13.25 -13.20 -1.62
N LYS A 110 14.36 -12.46 -1.75
CA LYS A 110 15.60 -13.02 -2.27
C LYS A 110 15.90 -14.22 -1.37
N ALA A 111 15.81 -15.43 -1.90
CA ALA A 111 16.25 -16.61 -1.19
C ALA A 111 17.66 -16.28 -0.64
N LEU A 112 17.79 -16.30 0.68
CA LEU A 112 19.08 -16.24 1.36
C LEU A 112 19.84 -17.51 0.96
N SER A 113 20.50 -17.50 -0.20
CA SER A 113 21.60 -18.39 -0.52
C SER A 113 22.91 -17.65 -0.24
N ALA A 114 23.08 -17.25 1.01
CA ALA A 114 24.38 -16.85 1.56
C ALA A 114 24.59 -17.61 2.86
N THR A 115 25.34 -18.73 2.77
CA THR A 115 26.07 -19.52 3.80
C THR A 115 26.16 -20.96 3.21
N ARG A 116 27.27 -21.52 2.71
CA ARG A 116 28.68 -21.46 3.08
C ARG A 116 29.54 -21.54 1.80
N GLN A 117 30.37 -20.54 1.54
CA GLN A 117 31.57 -20.71 0.73
C GLN A 117 32.76 -20.26 1.58
N GLY A 118 32.88 -20.92 2.74
CA GLY A 118 34.09 -20.89 3.55
C GLY A 118 34.97 -22.04 3.10
N GLU A 119 36.12 -21.67 2.53
CA GLU A 119 37.42 -22.34 2.67
C GLU A 119 37.43 -23.88 2.78
N ALA A 120 37.64 -24.53 1.64
CA ALA A 120 38.30 -25.85 1.59
C ALA A 120 39.05 -26.01 0.26
N LYS A 121 40.08 -25.16 0.03
CA LYS A 121 41.12 -25.42 -0.97
C LYS A 121 42.46 -25.01 -0.37
N GLY A 122 43.07 -25.91 0.39
CA GLY A 122 44.37 -25.62 0.99
C GLY A 122 44.90 -26.67 1.96
N SER A 123 44.82 -27.97 1.64
CA SER A 123 45.61 -28.97 2.36
C SER A 123 45.68 -30.31 1.61
N GLU A 124 46.39 -30.36 0.49
CA GLU A 124 47.05 -31.61 0.08
C GLU A 124 48.23 -31.34 -0.84
N ALA A 125 49.25 -30.68 -0.27
CA ALA A 125 50.56 -30.57 -0.89
C ALA A 125 51.61 -30.78 0.21
N TYR A 126 51.73 -32.01 0.74
CA TYR A 126 52.97 -32.47 1.41
C TYR A 126 52.95 -33.99 1.71
N ALA A 127 53.22 -34.82 0.69
CA ALA A 127 53.79 -36.17 0.81
C ALA A 127 54.07 -36.67 -0.63
N LYS A 128 55.27 -36.96 -1.12
CA LYS A 128 56.54 -37.34 -0.51
C LYS A 128 57.70 -36.70 -1.27
N ARG A 129 58.67 -36.17 -0.52
CA ARG A 129 60.06 -36.03 -0.95
C ARG A 129 60.75 -37.37 -0.74
N ARG A 130 61.56 -37.75 -1.74
CA ARG A 130 62.68 -38.72 -1.71
C ARG A 130 62.34 -40.19 -1.51
#